data_AF-A0A927STL3-F1
#
_entry.id   AF-A0A927STL3-F1
#
_cell.length_a   1.000
_cell.length_b   1.000
_cell.length_c   1.000
_cell.angle_alpha   90.00
_cell.angle_beta   90.00
_cell.angle_gamma   90.00
#
_symmetry.space_group_name_H-M   'P 1'
#
loop_
_entity.id
_entity.type
_entity.pdbx_description
1 polymer ?
#
loop_
_entity_poly.entity_id
_entity_poly.type
_entity_poly.pdbx_seq_one_letter_code
_entity_poly.pdbx_strand_id
1 'polypeptide(L)'
;MIESGSLDVEVYYGDPADKNSITTASELFSDVALWEPGAVAWEKLTVANVGTLAFRYDMLMNATNENYLDGNGLSTALKVGIIKGDVADGAARADVLAKVDSWSTFAEFAASGAILPSDTSAIENIPAGAANESESFVLVVYWEPTANDNDWNPNNGKQVSDFELTGSNSLHIDLGVKVLASQLTAEDDAFGPDYDADAYIEAATAEELQAILDGPASGVIIALKPGVNYGTVYMGRPTKDNDTTMTCETDGFTTTDAEAFKAHLSDGKYHTTPRYTTNLKDVTIIGAEGATIDGLLVSTGHSYGDVYDYVRDKDYDEGSAYYSTLIMDDISFLNVDFTGKVDINTSDASTEYSNVTFDGCSFTTGGIASSNGACVRYYNEANNGRVNNITVKNCTFTNCYQGVYVQNVNGVTVTGCSFDTTGHNAIALQSGSDAVDLKTVVITGNSFNNINDRIIRFNNIGSDSNITIQGNVATNSGDDDGEVIKAGSIASGITTSISGNNWGEGKIVVNDELKDQ
;
A
#
# COMPACT_ATOMS: atom_id res chain seq x y z
N MET A 1 -14.06 -38.04 -15.94
CA MET A 1 -14.32 -36.84 -15.14
C MET A 1 -13.24 -35.87 -15.52
N ILE A 2 -13.62 -34.62 -15.75
CA ILE A 2 -12.68 -33.52 -15.91
C ILE A 2 -12.38 -33.04 -14.49
N GLU A 3 -11.10 -33.02 -14.11
CA GLU A 3 -10.62 -32.54 -12.82
C GLU A 3 -10.01 -31.16 -13.07
N SER A 4 -10.52 -30.13 -12.39
CA SER A 4 -9.97 -28.77 -12.46
C SER A 4 -8.68 -28.73 -11.65
N GLY A 5 -7.63 -28.07 -12.17
CA GLY A 5 -6.41 -27.87 -11.39
C GLY A 5 -6.63 -26.97 -10.18
N SER A 6 -5.77 -27.07 -9.17
CA SER A 6 -5.76 -26.19 -8.00
C SER A 6 -4.43 -25.48 -7.84
N LEU A 7 -4.46 -24.16 -7.69
CA LEU A 7 -3.31 -23.37 -7.25
C LEU A 7 -3.32 -23.40 -5.72
N ASP A 8 -2.36 -24.07 -5.12
CA ASP A 8 -2.24 -24.17 -3.67
C ASP A 8 -0.78 -24.03 -3.26
N VAL A 9 -0.51 -22.96 -2.52
CA VAL A 9 0.83 -22.48 -2.22
C VAL A 9 1.02 -22.51 -0.72
N GLU A 10 1.94 -23.35 -0.28
CA GLU A 10 2.35 -23.41 1.12
C GLU A 10 3.77 -22.88 1.25
N VAL A 11 4.02 -22.11 2.31
CA VAL A 11 5.34 -21.59 2.62
C VAL A 11 5.74 -22.15 3.96
N TYR A 12 6.86 -22.87 3.97
CA TYR A 12 7.40 -23.51 5.15
C TYR A 12 8.70 -22.85 5.61
N TYR A 13 8.98 -22.92 6.90
CA TYR A 13 10.27 -22.52 7.49
C TYR A 13 11.02 -23.72 8.10
N GLY A 14 12.34 -23.62 8.16
CA GLY A 14 13.22 -24.69 8.64
C GLY A 14 13.38 -25.84 7.64
N ASP A 15 13.48 -27.08 8.14
CA ASP A 15 13.54 -28.26 7.28
C ASP A 15 12.18 -28.44 6.57
N PRO A 16 12.15 -28.41 5.22
CA PRO A 16 10.90 -28.59 4.47
C PRO A 16 10.21 -29.93 4.74
N ALA A 17 10.93 -30.96 5.22
CA ALA A 17 10.34 -32.24 5.60
C ALA A 17 9.38 -32.12 6.79
N ASP A 18 9.59 -31.13 7.67
CA ASP A 18 8.77 -30.91 8.86
C ASP A 18 7.48 -30.13 8.56
N LYS A 19 7.41 -29.45 7.41
CA LYS A 19 6.25 -28.66 6.94
C LYS A 19 5.75 -27.63 7.95
N ASN A 20 6.65 -26.96 8.66
CA ASN A 20 6.28 -25.90 9.59
C ASN A 20 5.80 -24.68 8.81
N SER A 21 4.49 -24.36 8.86
CA SER A 21 3.92 -23.25 8.07
C SER A 21 4.34 -21.89 8.60
N ILE A 22 4.76 -21.00 7.70
CA ILE A 22 5.14 -19.61 8.04
C ILE A 22 3.99 -18.83 8.71
N THR A 23 2.74 -19.18 8.42
CA THR A 23 1.55 -18.53 9.02
C THR A 23 1.39 -18.82 10.51
N THR A 24 2.08 -19.84 11.02
CA THR A 24 2.07 -20.24 12.43
C THR A 24 3.32 -19.83 13.18
N ALA A 25 4.31 -19.27 12.49
CA ALA A 25 5.58 -18.86 13.11
C ALA A 25 5.36 -17.63 14.01
N SER A 26 5.79 -17.73 15.26
CA SER A 26 5.87 -16.59 16.18
C SER A 26 7.28 -15.98 16.23
N GLU A 27 8.31 -16.77 15.94
CA GLU A 27 9.71 -16.36 15.90
C GLU A 27 10.39 -17.11 14.75
N LEU A 28 10.72 -16.40 13.66
CA LEU A 28 11.38 -16.99 12.49
C LEU A 28 12.90 -17.12 12.68
N PHE A 29 13.49 -16.29 13.53
CA PHE A 29 14.94 -16.21 13.74
C PHE A 29 15.32 -16.49 15.19
N SER A 30 15.11 -17.73 15.63
CA SER A 30 15.28 -18.11 17.05
C SER A 30 16.73 -18.16 17.54
N ASP A 31 17.71 -18.17 16.63
CA ASP A 31 19.14 -18.28 16.96
C ASP A 31 19.81 -16.95 17.35
N VAL A 32 19.07 -15.84 17.30
CA VAL A 32 19.58 -14.51 17.69
C VAL A 32 18.94 -14.05 18.98
N ALA A 33 19.68 -14.22 20.07
CA ALA A 33 19.24 -13.81 21.40
C ALA A 33 19.22 -12.27 21.58
N LEU A 34 20.12 -11.55 20.89
CA LEU A 34 20.14 -10.09 20.83
C LEU A 34 20.62 -9.62 19.46
N TRP A 35 19.95 -8.60 18.93
CA TRP A 35 20.42 -7.84 17.79
C TRP A 35 21.50 -6.87 18.26
N GLU A 36 22.75 -7.18 17.90
CA GLU A 36 23.93 -6.36 18.15
C GLU A 36 24.76 -6.29 16.87
N PRO A 37 25.69 -5.32 16.75
CA PRO A 37 26.58 -5.24 15.60
C PRO A 37 27.32 -6.55 15.33
N GLY A 38 27.18 -7.05 14.10
CA GLY A 38 27.73 -8.33 13.69
C GLY A 38 26.81 -9.53 13.92
N ALA A 39 25.60 -9.32 14.49
CA ALA A 39 24.58 -10.34 14.58
C ALA A 39 24.10 -10.74 13.18
N VAL A 40 24.05 -12.04 12.93
CA VAL A 40 23.52 -12.64 11.72
C VAL A 40 22.48 -13.66 12.16
N ALA A 41 21.27 -13.54 11.60
CA ALA A 41 20.27 -14.59 11.64
C ALA A 41 20.05 -15.10 10.22
N TRP A 42 19.67 -16.37 10.10
CA TRP A 42 19.14 -16.87 8.86
C TRP A 42 18.08 -17.92 9.13
N GLU A 43 17.14 -18.04 8.20
CA GLU A 43 16.12 -19.08 8.23
C GLU A 43 15.92 -19.60 6.81
N LYS A 44 15.77 -20.91 6.70
CA LYS A 44 15.41 -21.55 5.44
C LYS A 44 13.92 -21.38 5.25
N LEU A 45 13.54 -20.83 4.10
CA LEU A 45 12.16 -20.77 3.66
C LEU A 45 12.00 -21.65 2.42
N THR A 46 10.86 -22.32 2.33
CA THR A 46 10.52 -23.17 1.20
C THR A 46 9.14 -22.78 0.69
N VAL A 47 9.08 -22.30 -0.53
CA VAL A 47 7.82 -22.07 -1.24
C VAL A 47 7.48 -23.36 -1.97
N ALA A 48 6.34 -23.96 -1.64
CA ALA A 48 5.93 -25.26 -2.13
C ALA A 48 4.60 -25.18 -2.88
N ASN A 49 4.53 -25.93 -3.97
CA ASN A 49 3.32 -26.22 -4.70
C ASN A 49 2.70 -27.50 -4.16
N VAL A 50 1.64 -27.35 -3.37
CA VAL A 50 0.84 -28.49 -2.90
C VAL A 50 -0.40 -28.72 -3.78
N GLY A 51 -0.60 -27.82 -4.75
CA GLY A 51 -1.61 -27.93 -5.78
C GLY A 51 -1.14 -28.74 -6.98
N THR A 52 -1.91 -28.63 -8.05
CA THR A 52 -1.65 -29.34 -9.32
C THR A 52 -1.22 -28.40 -10.43
N LEU A 53 -1.17 -27.08 -10.17
CA LEU A 53 -0.91 -26.06 -11.17
C LEU A 53 0.43 -25.38 -10.90
N ALA A 54 1.27 -25.23 -11.90
CA ALA A 54 2.51 -24.47 -11.80
C ALA A 54 2.23 -23.00 -11.45
N PHE A 55 3.15 -22.33 -10.77
CA PHE A 55 3.01 -20.92 -10.44
C PHE A 55 4.34 -20.16 -10.47
N ARG A 56 4.26 -18.85 -10.58
CA ARG A 56 5.32 -17.90 -10.24
C ARG A 56 4.98 -17.19 -8.95
N TYR A 57 6.00 -16.74 -8.23
CA TYR A 57 5.82 -16.04 -6.97
C TYR A 57 6.79 -14.88 -6.80
N ASP A 58 6.37 -13.91 -5.99
CA ASP A 58 7.17 -12.84 -5.42
C ASP A 58 7.14 -12.93 -3.90
N MET A 59 8.31 -12.95 -3.29
CA MET A 59 8.50 -12.89 -1.85
C MET A 59 8.94 -11.51 -1.43
N LEU A 60 8.22 -10.95 -0.47
CA LEU A 60 8.46 -9.63 0.11
C LEU A 60 8.74 -9.79 1.61
N MET A 61 9.53 -8.88 2.17
CA MET A 61 9.83 -8.86 3.59
C MET A 61 9.86 -7.44 4.11
N ASN A 62 9.01 -7.11 5.07
CA ASN A 62 8.91 -5.75 5.63
C ASN A 62 9.16 -5.75 7.14
N ALA A 63 9.70 -4.65 7.65
CA ALA A 63 9.58 -4.32 9.07
C ALA A 63 8.13 -3.90 9.33
N THR A 64 7.39 -4.70 10.09
CA THR A 64 5.95 -4.45 10.34
C THR A 64 5.72 -3.63 11.60
N ASN A 65 6.68 -3.65 12.52
CA ASN A 65 6.67 -2.89 13.76
C ASN A 65 8.09 -2.88 14.37
N GLU A 66 8.46 -1.84 15.09
CA GLU A 66 9.72 -1.75 15.84
C GLU A 66 9.63 -0.65 16.90
N ASN A 67 10.51 -0.72 17.91
CA ASN A 67 10.77 0.40 18.80
C ASN A 67 12.04 1.15 18.36
N TYR A 68 12.24 2.32 18.94
CA TYR A 68 13.27 3.24 18.50
C TYR A 68 14.14 3.68 19.66
N LEU A 69 15.43 3.88 19.39
CA LEU A 69 16.37 4.52 20.29
C LEU A 69 16.85 5.84 19.64
N ASP A 70 16.52 6.97 20.26
CA ASP A 70 16.78 8.31 19.70
C ASP A 70 16.30 8.47 18.23
N GLY A 71 15.16 7.89 17.89
CA GLY A 71 14.60 7.95 16.53
C GLY A 71 15.13 6.88 15.57
N ASN A 72 16.07 6.02 15.98
CA ASN A 72 16.60 4.95 15.15
C ASN A 72 15.95 3.61 15.49
N GLY A 73 15.32 2.98 14.50
CA GLY A 73 14.81 1.61 14.57
C GLY A 73 15.84 0.60 14.05
N LEU A 74 15.66 -0.67 14.37
CA LEU A 74 16.53 -1.74 13.86
C LEU A 74 16.43 -1.91 12.35
N SER A 75 15.30 -1.54 11.73
CA SER A 75 15.10 -1.58 10.27
C SER A 75 16.14 -0.77 9.49
N THR A 76 16.75 0.23 10.14
CA THR A 76 17.79 1.09 9.55
C THR A 76 19.21 0.54 9.70
N ALA A 77 19.44 -0.35 10.66
CA ALA A 77 20.73 -0.99 10.93
C ALA A 77 20.85 -2.39 10.34
N LEU A 78 19.71 -3.05 10.14
CA LEU A 78 19.61 -4.39 9.58
C LEU A 78 19.43 -4.31 8.07
N LYS A 79 20.06 -5.27 7.38
CA LYS A 79 19.84 -5.53 5.97
C LYS A 79 19.46 -6.98 5.77
N VAL A 80 18.73 -7.23 4.70
CA VAL A 80 18.25 -8.54 4.33
C VAL A 80 18.89 -8.97 3.01
N GLY A 81 19.20 -10.25 2.91
CA GLY A 81 19.70 -10.86 1.70
C GLY A 81 19.20 -12.28 1.55
N ILE A 82 19.44 -12.85 0.38
CA ILE A 82 19.00 -14.20 0.04
C ILE A 82 20.20 -15.04 -0.44
N ILE A 83 20.17 -16.32 -0.08
CA ILE A 83 21.06 -17.34 -0.64
C ILE A 83 20.19 -18.35 -1.37
N LYS A 84 20.44 -18.56 -2.66
CA LYS A 84 19.78 -19.63 -3.42
C LYS A 84 20.38 -20.99 -3.03
N GLY A 85 19.52 -21.91 -2.60
CA GLY A 85 19.92 -23.23 -2.09
C GLY A 85 20.15 -23.24 -0.58
N ASP A 86 20.98 -24.17 -0.09
CA ASP A 86 21.11 -24.46 1.34
C ASP A 86 22.36 -23.88 2.01
N VAL A 87 22.20 -23.57 3.29
CA VAL A 87 23.28 -23.33 4.24
C VAL A 87 23.45 -24.59 5.08
N ALA A 88 24.71 -25.04 5.24
CA ALA A 88 24.99 -26.22 6.05
C ALA A 88 24.63 -25.97 7.51
N ASP A 89 24.09 -26.98 8.19
CA ASP A 89 23.84 -26.91 9.62
C ASP A 89 25.14 -26.57 10.38
N GLY A 90 25.04 -25.61 11.30
CA GLY A 90 26.19 -25.05 12.03
C GLY A 90 27.19 -24.26 11.18
N ALA A 91 26.82 -23.78 9.99
CA ALA A 91 27.69 -22.94 9.16
C ALA A 91 28.23 -21.72 9.93
N ALA A 92 29.50 -21.39 9.71
CA ALA A 92 30.07 -20.19 10.30
C ALA A 92 29.41 -18.95 9.67
N ARG A 93 29.11 -17.94 10.50
CA ARG A 93 28.48 -16.68 10.06
C ARG A 93 29.18 -16.04 8.86
N ALA A 94 30.52 -16.04 8.84
CA ALA A 94 31.30 -15.49 7.74
C ALA A 94 31.06 -16.23 6.41
N ASP A 95 30.85 -17.55 6.45
CA ASP A 95 30.58 -18.35 5.26
C ASP A 95 29.16 -18.12 4.73
N VAL A 96 28.19 -17.87 5.63
CA VAL A 96 26.83 -17.48 5.26
C VAL A 96 26.84 -16.12 4.58
N LEU A 97 27.45 -15.11 5.22
CA LEU A 97 27.54 -13.76 4.68
C LEU A 97 28.24 -13.70 3.32
N ALA A 98 29.28 -14.51 3.11
CA ALA A 98 30.00 -14.58 1.84
C ALA A 98 29.20 -15.21 0.69
N LYS A 99 28.10 -15.90 0.99
CA LYS A 99 27.20 -16.52 0.00
C LYS A 99 26.00 -15.65 -0.36
N VAL A 100 25.76 -14.56 0.36
CA VAL A 100 24.66 -13.65 0.06
C VAL A 100 25.00 -12.88 -1.22
N ASP A 101 24.18 -13.06 -2.26
CA ASP A 101 24.43 -12.49 -3.58
C ASP A 101 24.24 -10.96 -3.60
N SER A 102 23.24 -10.48 -2.86
CA SER A 102 22.91 -9.06 -2.75
C SER A 102 22.26 -8.75 -1.41
N TRP A 103 22.43 -7.51 -0.97
CA TRP A 103 21.82 -6.98 0.24
C TRP A 103 20.87 -5.85 -0.12
N SER A 104 19.72 -5.84 0.52
CA SER A 104 18.69 -4.81 0.38
C SER A 104 18.27 -4.32 1.77
N THR A 105 17.65 -3.15 1.83
CA THR A 105 16.82 -2.79 2.99
C THR A 105 15.56 -3.67 3.00
N PHE A 106 14.83 -3.70 4.12
CA PHE A 106 13.55 -4.43 4.16
C PHE A 106 12.55 -3.86 3.14
N ALA A 107 12.43 -2.54 3.04
CA ALA A 107 11.50 -1.90 2.10
C ALA A 107 11.80 -2.23 0.61
N GLU A 108 13.05 -2.56 0.29
CA GLU A 108 13.49 -2.88 -1.08
C GLU A 108 13.57 -4.39 -1.35
N PHE A 109 13.32 -5.25 -0.35
CA PHE A 109 13.51 -6.69 -0.52
C PHE A 109 12.40 -7.32 -1.35
N ALA A 110 12.80 -7.92 -2.47
CA ALA A 110 11.95 -8.79 -3.27
C ALA A 110 12.76 -10.00 -3.79
N ALA A 111 12.15 -11.18 -3.78
CA ALA A 111 12.71 -12.38 -4.39
C ALA A 111 11.65 -13.14 -5.18
N SER A 112 11.91 -13.38 -6.47
CA SER A 112 10.95 -14.00 -7.38
C SER A 112 11.39 -15.37 -7.86
N GLY A 113 10.43 -16.25 -8.14
CA GLY A 113 10.69 -17.59 -8.67
C GLY A 113 9.48 -18.22 -9.36
N ALA A 114 9.64 -19.46 -9.82
CA ALA A 114 8.56 -20.26 -10.41
C ALA A 114 8.64 -21.71 -9.94
N ILE A 115 7.51 -22.29 -9.53
CA ILE A 115 7.38 -23.64 -9.01
C ILE A 115 6.42 -24.45 -9.88
N LEU A 116 6.88 -25.60 -10.37
CA LEU A 116 6.09 -26.57 -11.12
C LEU A 116 5.39 -27.55 -10.17
N PRO A 117 4.26 -28.16 -10.54
CA PRO A 117 3.65 -29.26 -9.79
C PRO A 117 4.45 -30.55 -9.99
N SER A 118 4.09 -31.57 -9.21
CA SER A 118 4.72 -32.90 -9.28
C SER A 118 4.54 -33.59 -10.65
N ASP A 119 3.40 -33.38 -11.31
CA ASP A 119 3.13 -33.85 -12.65
C ASP A 119 3.28 -32.70 -13.66
N THR A 120 4.40 -32.70 -14.38
CA THR A 120 4.70 -31.69 -15.41
C THR A 120 4.29 -32.11 -16.81
N SER A 121 3.59 -33.24 -16.97
CA SER A 121 3.31 -33.84 -18.28
C SER A 121 2.39 -33.00 -19.16
N ALA A 122 1.60 -32.11 -18.56
CA ALA A 122 0.73 -31.14 -19.25
C ALA A 122 1.40 -29.78 -19.48
N ILE A 123 2.67 -29.59 -19.08
CA ILE A 123 3.34 -28.30 -19.09
C ILE A 123 4.19 -28.09 -20.35
N GLU A 124 3.82 -27.11 -21.17
CA GLU A 124 4.62 -26.68 -22.34
C GLU A 124 5.43 -25.41 -22.02
N ASN A 125 6.69 -25.32 -22.47
CA ASN A 125 7.55 -24.13 -22.28
C ASN A 125 7.87 -23.76 -20.82
N ILE A 126 8.34 -24.73 -20.02
CA ILE A 126 8.86 -24.51 -18.66
C ILE A 126 9.87 -23.34 -18.64
N PRO A 127 9.66 -22.30 -17.81
CA PRO A 127 10.59 -21.19 -17.64
C PRO A 127 11.97 -21.67 -17.23
N ALA A 128 13.00 -21.02 -17.77
CA ALA A 128 14.36 -21.28 -17.35
C ALA A 128 14.52 -20.93 -15.86
N GLY A 129 14.89 -21.93 -15.06
CA GLY A 129 15.08 -21.76 -13.62
C GLY A 129 13.85 -22.09 -12.75
N ALA A 130 12.75 -22.58 -13.33
CA ALA A 130 11.63 -23.08 -12.54
C ALA A 130 12.03 -24.32 -11.71
N ALA A 131 11.63 -24.34 -10.45
CA ALA A 131 11.87 -25.45 -9.53
C ALA A 131 10.71 -26.45 -9.56
N ASN A 132 10.97 -27.73 -9.27
CA ASN A 132 9.93 -28.76 -9.21
C ASN A 132 9.39 -28.87 -7.79
N GLU A 133 8.06 -28.79 -7.65
CA GLU A 133 7.28 -28.93 -6.41
C GLU A 133 7.59 -27.92 -5.31
N SER A 134 8.82 -27.43 -5.21
CA SER A 134 9.22 -26.42 -4.25
C SER A 134 10.55 -25.76 -4.62
N GLU A 135 10.77 -24.56 -4.12
CA GLU A 135 12.06 -23.87 -4.13
C GLU A 135 12.40 -23.47 -2.70
N SER A 136 13.63 -23.77 -2.29
CA SER A 136 14.16 -23.33 -1.01
C SER A 136 15.23 -22.28 -1.20
N PHE A 137 15.22 -21.31 -0.30
CA PHE A 137 16.25 -20.30 -0.17
C PHE A 137 16.46 -20.00 1.31
N VAL A 138 17.63 -19.46 1.62
CA VAL A 138 17.94 -19.02 2.97
C VAL A 138 17.83 -17.51 3.02
N LEU A 139 16.89 -17.03 3.83
CA LEU A 139 16.71 -15.63 4.16
C LEU A 139 17.72 -15.26 5.23
N VAL A 140 18.54 -14.24 4.97
CA VAL A 140 19.62 -13.82 5.88
C VAL A 140 19.36 -12.38 6.33
N VAL A 141 19.30 -12.16 7.64
CA VAL A 141 19.23 -10.83 8.24
C VAL A 141 20.55 -10.54 8.94
N TYR A 142 21.15 -9.39 8.64
CA TYR A 142 22.48 -9.04 9.11
C TYR A 142 22.55 -7.62 9.63
N TRP A 143 23.15 -7.45 10.82
CA TRP A 143 23.65 -6.17 11.29
C TRP A 143 25.12 -6.02 10.89
N GLU A 144 25.40 -5.24 9.86
CA GLU A 144 26.77 -4.93 9.47
C GLU A 144 27.43 -3.93 10.45
N PRO A 145 28.56 -4.28 11.11
CA PRO A 145 29.21 -3.36 12.02
C PRO A 145 29.69 -2.09 11.33
N THR A 146 29.47 -0.95 11.99
CA THR A 146 29.88 0.38 11.55
C THR A 146 30.60 1.15 12.66
N ALA A 147 31.17 2.30 12.32
CA ALA A 147 31.76 3.19 13.33
C ALA A 147 30.71 3.81 14.29
N ASN A 148 29.43 3.78 13.89
CA ASN A 148 28.34 4.46 14.59
C ASN A 148 27.50 3.50 15.44
N ASP A 149 27.85 2.22 15.50
CA ASP A 149 27.06 1.17 16.16
C ASP A 149 26.66 1.47 17.62
N ASN A 150 27.45 2.30 18.32
CA ASN A 150 27.13 2.74 19.67
C ASN A 150 25.86 3.63 19.75
N ASP A 151 25.35 4.13 18.62
CA ASP A 151 24.11 4.91 18.56
C ASP A 151 22.89 4.06 18.90
N TRP A 152 22.96 2.74 18.65
CA TRP A 152 21.92 1.75 18.96
C TRP A 152 22.10 1.07 20.32
N ASN A 153 23.00 1.56 21.18
CA ASN A 153 23.24 0.99 22.50
C ASN A 153 22.32 1.60 23.58
N PRO A 154 21.27 0.90 24.04
CA PRO A 154 20.37 1.41 25.07
C PRO A 154 21.03 1.53 26.45
N ASN A 155 22.18 0.89 26.69
CA ASN A 155 22.88 0.95 27.98
C ASN A 155 23.75 2.22 28.17
N ASN A 156 23.79 3.13 27.20
CA ASN A 156 24.58 4.35 27.27
C ASN A 156 23.80 5.56 27.84
N GLY A 157 22.91 5.32 28.81
CA GLY A 157 22.04 6.35 29.41
C GLY A 157 20.85 6.75 28.53
N LYS A 158 20.55 5.94 27.51
CA LYS A 158 19.42 6.12 26.58
C LYS A 158 18.29 5.15 26.93
N GLN A 159 17.07 5.44 26.49
CA GLN A 159 15.93 4.55 26.68
C GLN A 159 15.20 4.36 25.36
N VAL A 160 14.79 3.13 25.07
CA VAL A 160 13.94 2.83 23.91
C VAL A 160 12.54 3.45 24.06
N SER A 161 11.90 3.76 22.94
CA SER A 161 10.64 4.50 22.86
C SER A 161 9.47 3.85 23.60
N ASP A 162 9.51 2.54 23.81
CA ASP A 162 8.48 1.74 24.47
C ASP A 162 8.88 1.26 25.87
N PHE A 163 9.98 1.77 26.45
CA PHE A 163 10.47 1.34 27.77
C PHE A 163 9.41 1.42 28.86
N GLU A 164 8.62 2.51 28.90
CA GLU A 164 7.55 2.69 29.91
C GLU A 164 6.39 1.69 29.74
N LEU A 165 6.20 1.16 28.53
CA LEU A 165 5.18 0.14 28.22
C LEU A 165 5.67 -1.28 28.54
N THR A 166 6.92 -1.60 28.20
CA THR A 166 7.44 -2.98 28.26
C THR A 166 8.27 -3.26 29.51
N GLY A 167 8.80 -2.23 30.15
CA GLY A 167 9.80 -2.34 31.23
C GLY A 167 11.15 -2.89 30.76
N SER A 168 11.36 -3.05 29.45
CA SER A 168 12.55 -3.64 28.84
C SER A 168 13.31 -2.58 28.04
N ASN A 169 14.59 -2.40 28.32
CA ASN A 169 15.43 -1.42 27.60
C ASN A 169 16.21 -2.08 26.46
N SER A 170 15.49 -2.72 25.54
CA SER A 170 16.04 -3.45 24.40
C SER A 170 15.32 -3.06 23.11
N LEU A 171 16.06 -2.95 22.01
CA LEU A 171 15.46 -2.76 20.70
C LEU A 171 14.77 -4.06 20.22
N HIS A 172 13.63 -3.94 19.54
CA HIS A 172 12.87 -5.01 18.93
C HIS A 172 12.40 -4.61 17.53
N ILE A 173 12.16 -5.63 16.69
CA ILE A 173 11.61 -5.48 15.35
C ILE A 173 10.77 -6.71 15.03
N ASP A 174 9.56 -6.48 14.53
CA ASP A 174 8.68 -7.49 13.95
C ASP A 174 8.86 -7.47 12.44
N LEU A 175 9.05 -8.66 11.87
CA LEU A 175 9.30 -8.84 10.44
C LEU A 175 8.14 -9.61 9.82
N GLY A 176 7.55 -9.06 8.76
CA GLY A 176 6.50 -9.72 7.99
C GLY A 176 7.08 -10.29 6.70
N VAL A 177 6.85 -11.57 6.44
CA VAL A 177 7.14 -12.22 5.15
C VAL A 177 5.84 -12.43 4.39
N LYS A 178 5.78 -11.99 3.14
CA LYS A 178 4.61 -12.15 2.26
C LYS A 178 5.04 -12.88 0.99
N VAL A 179 4.26 -13.88 0.59
CA VAL A 179 4.45 -14.57 -0.69
C VAL A 179 3.20 -14.33 -1.53
N LEU A 180 3.40 -13.71 -2.68
CA LEU A 180 2.39 -13.50 -3.70
C LEU A 180 2.64 -14.55 -4.77
N ALA A 181 1.68 -15.40 -5.07
CA ALA A 181 1.84 -16.42 -6.09
C ALA A 181 0.67 -16.39 -7.08
N SER A 182 0.99 -16.63 -8.34
CA SER A 182 0.04 -16.66 -9.45
C SER A 182 0.41 -17.82 -10.37
N GLN A 183 -0.56 -18.48 -10.96
CA GLN A 183 -0.32 -19.62 -11.84
C GLN A 183 0.61 -19.26 -13.03
N LEU A 184 1.34 -20.27 -13.50
CA LEU A 184 2.30 -20.21 -14.59
C LEU A 184 1.56 -20.69 -15.86
N THR A 185 1.52 -19.84 -16.88
CA THR A 185 0.64 -19.87 -18.09
C THR A 185 0.86 -21.04 -19.06
N ALA A 186 1.00 -22.27 -18.56
CA ALA A 186 1.56 -23.37 -19.33
C ALA A 186 0.83 -24.70 -19.16
N GLU A 187 -0.42 -24.76 -18.68
CA GLU A 187 -1.14 -26.04 -18.53
C GLU A 187 -2.41 -26.08 -19.38
N ASP A 188 -2.43 -26.95 -20.40
CA ASP A 188 -3.64 -27.25 -21.18
C ASP A 188 -4.52 -28.21 -20.36
N ASP A 189 -5.37 -27.66 -19.48
CA ASP A 189 -6.40 -28.41 -18.78
C ASP A 189 -7.74 -28.42 -19.56
N ALA A 190 -8.82 -28.89 -18.95
CA ALA A 190 -10.10 -28.95 -19.65
C ALA A 190 -10.76 -27.58 -19.92
N PHE A 191 -10.18 -26.48 -19.42
CA PHE A 191 -10.54 -25.09 -19.71
C PHE A 191 -9.61 -24.44 -20.75
N GLY A 192 -8.55 -25.13 -21.19
CA GLY A 192 -7.54 -24.64 -22.14
C GLY A 192 -6.33 -23.98 -21.44
N PRO A 193 -5.27 -23.63 -22.18
CA PRO A 193 -3.99 -23.18 -21.61
C PRO A 193 -3.99 -21.75 -21.06
N ASP A 194 -5.12 -21.04 -21.16
CA ASP A 194 -5.19 -19.59 -21.02
C ASP A 194 -6.21 -19.15 -19.96
N TYR A 195 -6.80 -20.08 -19.19
CA TYR A 195 -7.89 -19.71 -18.26
C TYR A 195 -7.41 -18.86 -17.08
N ASP A 196 -6.09 -18.83 -16.84
CA ASP A 196 -5.37 -18.04 -15.84
C ASP A 196 -4.44 -16.99 -16.47
N ALA A 197 -4.51 -16.76 -17.79
CA ALA A 197 -3.76 -15.71 -18.48
C ALA A 197 -4.02 -14.30 -17.90
N ASP A 198 -5.10 -14.17 -17.10
CA ASP A 198 -5.53 -12.97 -16.39
C ASP A 198 -5.19 -12.98 -14.88
N ALA A 199 -4.44 -13.96 -14.36
CA ALA A 199 -4.08 -14.04 -12.93
C ALA A 199 -3.31 -12.80 -12.46
N TYR A 200 -2.50 -12.23 -13.36
CA TYR A 200 -2.17 -10.81 -13.35
C TYR A 200 -1.78 -10.39 -14.78
N ILE A 201 -2.03 -9.13 -15.10
CA ILE A 201 -1.67 -8.53 -16.38
C ILE A 201 -0.38 -7.74 -16.19
N GLU A 202 0.68 -8.06 -16.93
CA GLU A 202 1.85 -7.18 -16.99
C GLU A 202 1.52 -5.98 -17.88
N ALA A 203 1.61 -4.76 -17.34
CA ALA A 203 1.56 -3.54 -18.13
C ALA A 203 3.00 -3.17 -18.53
N ALA A 204 3.39 -3.37 -19.79
CA ALA A 204 4.76 -3.07 -20.23
C ALA A 204 4.97 -1.59 -20.57
N THR A 205 3.90 -0.80 -20.68
CA THR A 205 3.89 0.62 -21.03
C THR A 205 2.81 1.41 -20.29
N ALA A 206 2.93 2.74 -20.28
CA ALA A 206 1.90 3.64 -19.75
C ALA A 206 0.54 3.44 -20.44
N GLU A 207 0.57 3.28 -21.76
CA GLU A 207 -0.63 3.10 -22.58
C GLU A 207 -1.33 1.77 -22.27
N GLU A 208 -0.58 0.69 -22.06
CA GLU A 208 -1.15 -0.60 -21.67
C GLU A 208 -1.76 -0.56 -20.27
N LEU A 209 -1.09 0.07 -19.30
CA LEU A 209 -1.65 0.24 -17.96
C LEU A 209 -2.98 1.00 -18.02
N GLN A 210 -3.02 2.11 -18.77
CA GLN A 210 -4.23 2.90 -18.89
C GLN A 210 -5.33 2.13 -19.65
N ALA A 211 -4.99 1.36 -20.68
CA ALA A 211 -5.96 0.55 -21.41
C ALA A 211 -6.58 -0.55 -20.55
N ILE A 212 -5.80 -1.18 -19.66
CA ILE A 212 -6.33 -2.16 -18.69
C ILE A 212 -7.36 -1.47 -17.78
N LEU A 213 -6.98 -0.34 -17.17
CA LEU A 213 -7.85 0.42 -16.24
C LEU A 213 -9.08 1.04 -16.91
N ASP A 214 -9.01 1.34 -18.20
CA ASP A 214 -10.13 1.83 -19.01
C ASP A 214 -11.07 0.72 -19.47
N GLY A 215 -10.66 -0.55 -19.33
CA GLY A 215 -11.46 -1.74 -19.62
C GLY A 215 -12.14 -2.32 -18.38
N PRO A 216 -12.63 -3.58 -18.44
CA PRO A 216 -13.27 -4.25 -17.31
C PRO A 216 -12.22 -4.73 -16.29
N ALA A 217 -11.59 -3.80 -15.57
CA ALA A 217 -10.46 -4.07 -14.68
C ALA A 217 -10.83 -4.69 -13.32
N SER A 218 -12.11 -4.95 -13.03
CA SER A 218 -12.47 -5.51 -11.71
C SER A 218 -11.97 -6.96 -11.56
N GLY A 219 -11.37 -7.29 -10.42
CA GLY A 219 -10.75 -8.58 -10.15
C GLY A 219 -9.35 -8.74 -10.74
N VAL A 220 -8.77 -7.68 -11.32
CA VAL A 220 -7.48 -7.75 -12.02
C VAL A 220 -6.33 -7.38 -11.08
N ILE A 221 -5.27 -8.19 -11.12
CA ILE A 221 -3.96 -7.83 -10.60
C ILE A 221 -3.12 -7.32 -11.77
N ILE A 222 -2.41 -6.21 -11.60
CA ILE A 222 -1.59 -5.57 -12.62
C ILE A 222 -0.15 -5.46 -12.11
N ALA A 223 0.79 -6.07 -12.81
CA ALA A 223 2.21 -5.92 -12.51
C ALA A 223 2.82 -4.84 -13.40
N LEU A 224 3.52 -3.89 -12.78
CA LEU A 224 4.30 -2.90 -13.51
C LEU A 224 5.62 -3.55 -13.96
N LYS A 225 6.07 -3.19 -15.15
CA LYS A 225 7.33 -3.62 -15.72
C LYS A 225 8.49 -2.82 -15.10
N PRO A 226 9.61 -3.49 -14.74
CA PRO A 226 10.78 -2.81 -14.18
C PRO A 226 11.29 -1.65 -15.05
N GLY A 227 11.66 -0.55 -14.40
CA GLY A 227 12.27 0.62 -15.03
C GLY A 227 11.36 1.47 -15.92
N VAL A 228 10.05 1.20 -15.94
CA VAL A 228 9.09 1.95 -16.77
C VAL A 228 8.45 3.08 -15.96
N ASN A 229 8.42 4.28 -16.54
CA ASN A 229 7.62 5.39 -16.03
C ASN A 229 6.25 5.38 -16.72
N TYR A 230 5.17 5.33 -15.93
CA TYR A 230 3.79 5.23 -16.38
C TYR A 230 3.07 6.57 -16.50
N GLY A 231 3.74 7.69 -16.23
CA GLY A 231 3.15 9.02 -16.20
C GLY A 231 2.03 9.12 -15.16
N THR A 232 1.05 9.99 -15.43
CA THR A 232 -0.18 10.05 -14.62
C THR A 232 -1.15 8.96 -15.03
N VAL A 233 -1.58 8.17 -14.04
CA VAL A 233 -2.56 7.10 -14.18
C VAL A 233 -3.94 7.59 -13.77
N TYR A 234 -4.96 7.27 -14.57
CA TYR A 234 -6.36 7.58 -14.28
C TYR A 234 -7.11 6.29 -13.96
N MET A 235 -7.80 6.24 -12.83
CA MET A 235 -8.52 5.06 -12.40
C MET A 235 -10.01 5.37 -12.16
N GLY A 236 -10.87 4.46 -12.63
CA GLY A 236 -12.32 4.55 -12.45
C GLY A 236 -13.02 5.65 -13.25
N ARG A 237 -12.37 6.17 -14.31
CA ARG A 237 -13.04 7.11 -15.24
C ARG A 237 -14.09 6.36 -16.08
N PRO A 238 -15.25 6.97 -16.39
CA PRO A 238 -16.23 6.31 -17.24
C PRO A 238 -15.71 6.15 -18.67
N THR A 239 -15.78 4.94 -19.23
CA THR A 239 -15.45 4.65 -20.62
C THR A 239 -16.56 3.82 -21.26
N LYS A 240 -16.54 3.67 -22.58
CA LYS A 240 -17.45 2.74 -23.29
C LYS A 240 -17.08 1.27 -23.09
N ASP A 241 -15.89 0.98 -22.56
CA ASP A 241 -15.27 -0.34 -22.53
C ASP A 241 -15.20 -0.93 -21.11
N ASN A 242 -15.48 -0.15 -20.05
CA ASN A 242 -15.55 -0.62 -18.67
C ASN A 242 -16.99 -0.80 -18.17
N ASP A 243 -17.13 -1.21 -16.90
CA ASP A 243 -18.44 -1.39 -16.25
C ASP A 243 -19.09 -0.04 -15.90
N THR A 244 -19.46 0.71 -16.94
CA THR A 244 -20.18 1.97 -16.87
C THR A 244 -21.62 1.79 -17.28
N THR A 245 -22.53 2.21 -16.41
CA THR A 245 -23.94 2.41 -16.72
C THR A 245 -24.17 3.88 -17.11
N MET A 246 -24.77 4.08 -18.29
CA MET A 246 -25.12 5.39 -18.83
C MET A 246 -26.60 5.68 -18.63
N THR A 247 -26.90 6.83 -18.03
CA THR A 247 -28.26 7.28 -17.74
C THR A 247 -28.55 8.64 -18.35
N CYS A 248 -29.68 8.74 -19.07
CA CYS A 248 -30.30 10.00 -19.47
C CYS A 248 -31.41 10.35 -18.48
N GLU A 249 -31.22 11.38 -17.65
CA GLU A 249 -32.21 11.74 -16.63
C GLU A 249 -33.50 12.35 -17.19
N THR A 250 -33.49 12.83 -18.45
CA THR A 250 -34.65 13.49 -19.06
C THR A 250 -35.84 12.53 -19.18
N ASP A 251 -35.58 11.27 -19.47
CA ASP A 251 -36.60 10.24 -19.68
C ASP A 251 -36.32 8.91 -18.95
N GLY A 252 -35.22 8.83 -18.19
CA GLY A 252 -34.83 7.67 -17.41
C GLY A 252 -34.21 6.54 -18.24
N PHE A 253 -33.87 6.79 -19.52
CA PHE A 253 -33.19 5.80 -20.35
C PHE A 253 -31.85 5.41 -19.73
N THR A 254 -31.62 4.11 -19.55
CA THR A 254 -30.42 3.56 -18.90
C THR A 254 -29.91 2.37 -19.72
N THR A 255 -28.60 2.30 -19.96
CA THR A 255 -27.96 1.20 -20.70
C THR A 255 -26.48 1.09 -20.36
N THR A 256 -25.87 -0.07 -20.63
CA THR A 256 -24.41 -0.27 -20.63
C THR A 256 -23.84 -0.32 -22.07
N ASP A 257 -24.70 -0.23 -23.08
CA ASP A 257 -24.30 -0.15 -24.49
C ASP A 257 -24.10 1.32 -24.91
N ALA A 258 -22.84 1.70 -25.14
CA ALA A 258 -22.46 3.05 -25.53
C ALA A 258 -23.02 3.48 -26.90
N GLU A 259 -23.16 2.57 -27.86
CA GLU A 259 -23.76 2.88 -29.16
C GLU A 259 -25.26 3.14 -29.03
N ALA A 260 -25.95 2.32 -28.24
CA ALA A 260 -27.36 2.54 -27.93
C ALA A 260 -27.57 3.88 -27.22
N PHE A 261 -26.68 4.25 -26.29
CA PHE A 261 -26.73 5.52 -25.59
C PHE A 261 -26.49 6.71 -26.52
N LYS A 262 -25.48 6.64 -27.39
CA LYS A 262 -25.20 7.67 -28.41
C LYS A 262 -26.38 7.85 -29.37
N ALA A 263 -27.01 6.77 -29.80
CA ALA A 263 -28.20 6.80 -30.65
C ALA A 263 -29.39 7.46 -29.94
N HIS A 264 -29.62 7.14 -28.66
CA HIS A 264 -30.68 7.75 -27.84
C HIS A 264 -30.52 9.26 -27.74
N LEU A 265 -29.31 9.74 -27.42
CA LEU A 265 -29.03 11.18 -27.29
C LEU A 265 -29.09 11.93 -28.63
N SER A 266 -29.01 11.22 -29.77
CA SER A 266 -29.03 11.79 -31.11
C SER A 266 -30.42 11.74 -31.78
N ASP A 267 -31.48 11.41 -31.02
CA ASP A 267 -32.84 11.22 -31.54
C ASP A 267 -33.59 12.51 -31.94
N GLY A 268 -32.93 13.67 -31.83
CA GLY A 268 -33.47 14.98 -32.16
C GLY A 268 -34.33 15.61 -31.06
N LYS A 269 -34.42 14.98 -29.88
CA LYS A 269 -35.05 15.57 -28.69
C LYS A 269 -34.01 16.28 -27.81
N TYR A 270 -34.51 17.11 -26.91
CA TYR A 270 -33.69 17.68 -25.84
C TYR A 270 -33.38 16.60 -24.81
N HIS A 271 -32.10 16.50 -24.41
CA HIS A 271 -31.61 15.66 -23.32
C HIS A 271 -30.75 16.51 -22.40
N THR A 272 -30.86 16.28 -21.09
CA THR A 272 -30.00 16.86 -20.06
C THR A 272 -28.58 16.30 -20.16
N THR A 273 -27.64 16.92 -19.43
CA THR A 273 -26.29 16.36 -19.25
C THR A 273 -26.41 14.89 -18.78
N PRO A 274 -25.71 13.95 -19.42
CA PRO A 274 -25.78 12.54 -19.07
C PRO A 274 -25.09 12.25 -17.72
N ARG A 275 -25.48 11.12 -17.11
CA ARG A 275 -24.84 10.59 -15.92
C ARG A 275 -24.20 9.23 -16.19
N TYR A 276 -23.02 9.03 -15.66
CA TYR A 276 -22.26 7.79 -15.74
C TYR A 276 -22.02 7.24 -14.35
N THR A 277 -22.33 5.96 -14.15
CA THR A 277 -21.99 5.23 -12.91
C THR A 277 -21.05 4.10 -13.28
N THR A 278 -19.82 4.14 -12.78
CA THR A 278 -18.79 3.13 -13.03
C THR A 278 -18.59 2.26 -11.80
N ASN A 279 -18.38 0.95 -11.97
CA ASN A 279 -17.93 0.06 -10.91
C ASN A 279 -16.48 -0.36 -11.14
N LEU A 280 -15.68 -0.38 -10.06
CA LEU A 280 -14.32 -0.88 -10.09
C LEU A 280 -13.98 -1.55 -8.76
N LYS A 281 -13.74 -2.86 -8.76
CA LYS A 281 -13.50 -3.58 -7.51
C LYS A 281 -12.36 -4.58 -7.61
N ASP A 282 -11.72 -4.85 -6.49
CA ASP A 282 -10.73 -5.94 -6.39
C ASP A 282 -9.60 -5.77 -7.40
N VAL A 283 -8.96 -4.60 -7.39
CA VAL A 283 -7.85 -4.26 -8.30
C VAL A 283 -6.58 -4.11 -7.50
N THR A 284 -5.53 -4.82 -7.89
CA THR A 284 -4.21 -4.68 -7.28
C THR A 284 -3.19 -4.21 -8.30
N ILE A 285 -2.44 -3.14 -8.02
CA ILE A 285 -1.27 -2.73 -8.82
C ILE A 285 -0.01 -3.04 -8.02
N ILE A 286 0.91 -3.79 -8.62
CA ILE A 286 2.18 -4.21 -8.03
C ILE A 286 3.31 -3.46 -8.75
N GLY A 287 4.05 -2.64 -8.02
CA GLY A 287 5.25 -2.00 -8.52
C GLY A 287 6.42 -2.98 -8.62
N ALA A 288 7.23 -2.79 -9.66
CA ALA A 288 8.49 -3.49 -9.83
C ALA A 288 9.67 -2.52 -9.72
N GLU A 289 10.89 -3.05 -9.61
CA GLU A 289 12.10 -2.25 -9.45
C GLU A 289 12.21 -1.12 -10.48
N GLY A 290 12.32 0.12 -10.00
CA GLY A 290 12.46 1.31 -10.83
C GLY A 290 11.23 1.67 -11.68
N ALA A 291 10.10 0.98 -11.50
CA ALA A 291 8.84 1.36 -12.11
C ALA A 291 8.21 2.50 -11.32
N THR A 292 7.81 3.59 -12.00
CA THR A 292 7.28 4.79 -11.32
C THR A 292 5.96 5.26 -11.90
N ILE A 293 5.08 5.81 -11.05
CA ILE A 293 3.86 6.51 -11.44
C ILE A 293 3.99 8.00 -11.07
N ASP A 294 3.94 8.90 -12.06
CA ASP A 294 4.04 10.36 -11.85
C ASP A 294 2.81 10.97 -11.18
N GLY A 295 1.71 10.23 -11.09
CA GLY A 295 0.56 10.59 -10.27
C GLY A 295 -0.60 9.65 -10.49
N LEU A 296 -1.51 9.61 -9.52
CA LEU A 296 -2.76 8.84 -9.62
C LEU A 296 -3.93 9.80 -9.48
N LEU A 297 -4.87 9.77 -10.42
CA LEU A 297 -6.12 10.53 -10.34
C LEU A 297 -7.32 9.58 -10.36
N VAL A 298 -8.09 9.63 -9.26
CA VAL A 298 -9.46 9.11 -9.19
C VAL A 298 -10.35 10.30 -8.88
N SER A 299 -11.21 10.70 -9.81
CA SER A 299 -12.06 11.88 -9.64
C SER A 299 -13.46 11.65 -10.16
N THR A 300 -14.46 11.89 -9.32
CA THR A 300 -15.87 11.88 -9.72
C THR A 300 -16.61 13.15 -9.34
N GLY A 301 -17.72 13.39 -10.03
CA GLY A 301 -18.42 14.68 -9.99
C GLY A 301 -18.79 15.20 -11.36
N HIS A 302 -18.87 16.51 -11.46
CA HIS A 302 -19.21 17.21 -12.70
C HIS A 302 -17.98 17.35 -13.59
N SER A 303 -18.01 16.74 -14.78
CA SER A 303 -17.00 16.96 -15.82
C SER A 303 -17.50 18.04 -16.79
N TYR A 304 -16.77 19.15 -16.87
CA TYR A 304 -17.14 20.34 -17.64
C TYR A 304 -15.90 21.10 -18.13
N GLY A 305 -16.06 21.94 -19.15
CA GLY A 305 -14.95 22.68 -19.76
C GLY A 305 -14.23 21.86 -20.83
N ASP A 306 -12.90 21.98 -20.87
CA ASP A 306 -12.01 21.23 -21.75
C ASP A 306 -11.84 19.79 -21.24
N VAL A 307 -12.71 18.90 -21.70
CA VAL A 307 -12.77 17.49 -21.27
C VAL A 307 -13.14 16.56 -22.42
N TYR A 308 -12.59 15.35 -22.40
CA TYR A 308 -12.97 14.28 -23.32
C TYR A 308 -13.93 13.30 -22.66
N ASP A 309 -15.02 12.99 -23.35
CA ASP A 309 -15.98 11.96 -22.95
C ASP A 309 -15.64 10.62 -23.61
N TYR A 310 -15.09 9.70 -22.81
CA TYR A 310 -14.65 8.37 -23.25
C TYR A 310 -15.79 7.37 -23.48
N VAL A 311 -17.01 7.68 -23.03
CA VAL A 311 -18.21 6.88 -23.34
C VAL A 311 -18.73 7.22 -24.74
N ARG A 312 -18.73 8.52 -25.07
CA ARG A 312 -19.30 9.03 -26.32
C ARG A 312 -18.28 9.29 -27.43
N ASP A 313 -16.99 9.16 -27.13
CA ASP A 313 -15.88 9.54 -27.99
C ASP A 313 -16.01 10.99 -28.48
N LYS A 314 -16.13 11.93 -27.54
CA LYS A 314 -16.45 13.33 -27.85
C LYS A 314 -15.66 14.32 -27.00
N ASP A 315 -15.00 15.25 -27.68
CA ASP A 315 -14.40 16.44 -27.07
C ASP A 315 -15.45 17.50 -26.68
N TYR A 316 -15.20 18.16 -25.56
CA TYR A 316 -15.87 19.37 -25.11
C TYR A 316 -14.81 20.44 -24.86
N ASP A 317 -14.97 21.62 -25.46
CA ASP A 317 -14.10 22.78 -25.18
C ASP A 317 -14.72 23.69 -24.10
N GLU A 318 -16.05 23.60 -23.92
CA GLU A 318 -16.82 24.38 -22.96
C GLU A 318 -18.11 23.66 -22.55
N GLY A 319 -18.70 24.08 -21.44
CA GLY A 319 -20.00 23.57 -20.98
C GLY A 319 -19.93 22.23 -20.27
N SER A 320 -21.10 21.65 -20.02
CA SER A 320 -21.28 20.45 -19.20
C SER A 320 -21.18 19.19 -20.07
N ALA A 321 -20.15 18.36 -19.84
CA ALA A 321 -19.97 17.12 -20.58
C ALA A 321 -20.81 15.99 -19.98
N TYR A 322 -20.56 15.62 -18.72
CA TYR A 322 -21.27 14.56 -18.00
C TYR A 322 -21.11 14.72 -16.48
N TYR A 323 -21.95 14.03 -15.71
CA TYR A 323 -21.70 13.76 -14.28
C TYR A 323 -21.26 12.31 -14.11
N SER A 324 -20.32 12.07 -13.21
CA SER A 324 -19.79 10.74 -12.91
C SER A 324 -19.98 10.37 -11.45
N THR A 325 -20.30 9.10 -11.22
CA THR A 325 -20.34 8.40 -9.94
C THR A 325 -19.46 7.16 -10.08
N LEU A 326 -18.65 6.86 -9.06
CA LEU A 326 -17.82 5.66 -9.03
C LEU A 326 -18.15 4.87 -7.76
N ILE A 327 -18.31 3.56 -7.92
CA ILE A 327 -18.42 2.59 -6.83
C ILE A 327 -17.14 1.78 -6.85
N MET A 328 -16.23 2.13 -5.93
CA MET A 328 -14.88 1.57 -5.85
C MET A 328 -14.68 0.85 -4.52
N ASP A 329 -14.17 -0.38 -4.56
CA ASP A 329 -13.99 -1.22 -3.38
C ASP A 329 -12.78 -2.13 -3.54
N ASP A 330 -12.03 -2.38 -2.46
CA ASP A 330 -10.87 -3.27 -2.43
C ASP A 330 -9.83 -2.96 -3.53
N ILE A 331 -9.22 -1.76 -3.45
CA ILE A 331 -8.16 -1.33 -4.37
C ILE A 331 -6.83 -1.33 -3.63
N SER A 332 -5.82 -1.99 -4.18
CA SER A 332 -4.51 -2.15 -3.54
C SER A 332 -3.37 -1.68 -4.44
N PHE A 333 -2.41 -0.98 -3.84
CA PHE A 333 -1.12 -0.63 -4.44
C PHE A 333 -0.03 -1.24 -3.57
N LEU A 334 0.79 -2.10 -4.17
CA LEU A 334 1.87 -2.83 -3.49
C LEU A 334 3.21 -2.40 -4.09
N ASN A 335 4.13 -1.88 -3.27
CA ASN A 335 5.49 -1.52 -3.69
C ASN A 335 5.56 -0.56 -4.89
N VAL A 336 4.59 0.35 -5.01
CA VAL A 336 4.56 1.33 -6.11
C VAL A 336 5.32 2.58 -5.70
N ASP A 337 6.21 3.04 -6.58
CA ASP A 337 6.91 4.32 -6.43
C ASP A 337 6.13 5.44 -7.12
N PHE A 338 5.54 6.32 -6.31
CA PHE A 338 4.85 7.53 -6.78
C PHE A 338 5.80 8.73 -6.77
N THR A 339 6.03 9.30 -7.95
CA THR A 339 6.87 10.49 -8.16
C THR A 339 6.06 11.80 -8.20
N GLY A 340 4.73 11.69 -8.15
CA GLY A 340 3.84 12.82 -7.97
C GLY A 340 2.60 12.48 -7.18
N LYS A 341 1.59 13.36 -7.25
CA LYS A 341 0.45 13.34 -6.34
C LYS A 341 -0.49 12.16 -6.63
N VAL A 342 -0.94 11.52 -5.56
CA VAL A 342 -2.14 10.67 -5.54
C VAL A 342 -3.33 11.51 -5.09
N ASP A 343 -4.32 11.71 -5.96
CA ASP A 343 -5.55 12.46 -5.70
C ASP A 343 -6.78 11.59 -5.97
N ILE A 344 -7.36 11.05 -4.90
CA ILE A 344 -8.59 10.28 -4.92
C ILE A 344 -9.68 11.15 -4.29
N ASN A 345 -10.59 11.66 -5.12
CA ASN A 345 -11.51 12.72 -4.70
C ASN A 345 -12.89 12.60 -5.35
N THR A 346 -13.91 13.02 -4.62
CA THR A 346 -15.27 13.12 -5.17
C THR A 346 -15.99 14.39 -4.71
N SER A 347 -16.70 15.01 -5.65
CA SER A 347 -17.74 16.00 -5.39
C SER A 347 -19.16 15.44 -5.56
N ASP A 348 -19.30 14.18 -6.00
CA ASP A 348 -20.59 13.52 -6.20
C ASP A 348 -21.01 12.76 -4.94
N ALA A 349 -22.10 13.19 -4.32
CA ALA A 349 -22.61 12.61 -3.07
C ALA A 349 -23.09 11.15 -3.20
N SER A 350 -23.22 10.63 -4.43
CA SER A 350 -23.61 9.24 -4.68
C SER A 350 -22.42 8.29 -4.75
N THR A 351 -21.21 8.80 -4.96
CA THR A 351 -19.96 8.03 -5.06
C THR A 351 -19.66 7.27 -3.77
N GLU A 352 -19.13 6.06 -3.93
CA GLU A 352 -18.75 5.16 -2.84
C GLU A 352 -17.31 4.72 -3.08
N TYR A 353 -16.41 5.05 -2.14
CA TYR A 353 -15.03 4.56 -2.13
C TYR A 353 -14.82 3.81 -0.82
N SER A 354 -14.38 2.56 -0.90
CA SER A 354 -14.12 1.70 0.24
C SER A 354 -12.81 0.94 0.04
N ASN A 355 -12.12 0.67 1.15
CA ASN A 355 -10.99 -0.25 1.23
C ASN A 355 -9.87 0.02 0.20
N VAL A 356 -9.30 1.22 0.25
CA VAL A 356 -8.10 1.56 -0.54
C VAL A 356 -6.85 1.32 0.28
N THR A 357 -5.91 0.53 -0.22
CA THR A 357 -4.68 0.14 0.48
C THR A 357 -3.43 0.54 -0.30
N PHE A 358 -2.48 1.17 0.38
CA PHE A 358 -1.10 1.34 -0.05
C PHE A 358 -0.21 0.55 0.92
N ASP A 359 0.57 -0.40 0.42
CA ASP A 359 1.48 -1.25 1.20
C ASP A 359 2.86 -1.24 0.58
N GLY A 360 3.89 -0.86 1.33
CA GLY A 360 5.27 -0.83 0.81
C GLY A 360 5.54 0.24 -0.26
N CYS A 361 4.61 1.18 -0.49
CA CYS A 361 4.74 2.20 -1.53
C CYS A 361 5.67 3.34 -1.10
N SER A 362 6.33 3.99 -2.06
CA SER A 362 7.09 5.22 -1.84
C SER A 362 6.40 6.43 -2.47
N PHE A 363 6.50 7.58 -1.81
CA PHE A 363 5.94 8.85 -2.27
C PHE A 363 7.02 9.91 -2.23
N THR A 364 7.63 10.18 -3.39
CA THR A 364 8.68 11.19 -3.55
C THR A 364 8.20 12.27 -4.51
N THR A 365 7.57 13.31 -3.98
CA THR A 365 6.99 14.37 -4.82
C THR A 365 7.96 15.53 -5.07
N GLY A 366 7.61 16.43 -5.99
CA GLY A 366 8.44 17.55 -6.43
C GLY A 366 8.76 18.64 -5.38
N GLY A 367 8.59 18.36 -4.09
CA GLY A 367 9.06 19.20 -2.98
C GLY A 367 7.98 19.64 -1.98
N ILE A 368 8.40 20.50 -1.06
CA ILE A 368 7.62 20.92 0.11
C ILE A 368 6.77 22.19 -0.09
N ALA A 369 6.66 22.70 -1.32
CA ALA A 369 5.88 23.92 -1.59
C ALA A 369 4.37 23.61 -1.57
N SER A 370 3.54 24.54 -1.08
CA SER A 370 2.08 24.34 -1.02
C SER A 370 1.43 24.03 -2.36
N SER A 371 2.02 24.50 -3.47
CA SER A 371 1.59 24.18 -4.84
C SER A 371 1.71 22.70 -5.20
N ASN A 372 2.55 21.94 -4.50
CA ASN A 372 2.75 20.50 -4.74
C ASN A 372 1.64 19.66 -4.10
N GLY A 373 0.95 20.18 -3.09
CA GLY A 373 -0.15 19.50 -2.43
C GLY A 373 0.26 18.27 -1.62
N ALA A 374 -0.73 17.49 -1.19
CA ALA A 374 -0.48 16.26 -0.46
C ALA A 374 0.07 15.16 -1.38
N CYS A 375 0.96 14.31 -0.86
CA CYS A 375 1.43 13.10 -1.52
C CYS A 375 0.27 12.13 -1.75
N VAL A 376 -0.52 11.87 -0.71
CA VAL A 376 -1.79 11.14 -0.80
C VAL A 376 -2.93 12.04 -0.36
N ARG A 377 -3.90 12.27 -1.24
CA ARG A 377 -5.15 12.97 -0.94
C ARG A 377 -6.33 12.03 -1.12
N TYR A 378 -7.14 11.85 -0.07
CA TYR A 378 -8.39 11.10 -0.08
C TYR A 378 -9.55 11.96 0.41
N TYR A 379 -10.40 12.41 -0.51
CA TYR A 379 -11.27 13.56 -0.30
C TYR A 379 -12.73 13.25 -0.64
N ASN A 380 -13.64 13.58 0.28
CA ASN A 380 -15.08 13.54 0.08
C ASN A 380 -15.70 14.91 0.35
N GLU A 381 -16.37 15.50 -0.64
CA GLU A 381 -17.07 16.78 -0.42
C GLU A 381 -18.30 16.63 0.49
N ALA A 382 -18.99 15.49 0.42
CA ALA A 382 -20.36 15.34 0.94
C ALA A 382 -20.46 14.99 2.44
N ASN A 383 -19.38 14.56 3.09
CA ASN A 383 -19.36 14.13 4.50
C ASN A 383 -20.55 13.20 4.87
N ASN A 384 -20.70 12.13 4.11
CA ASN A 384 -21.92 11.29 4.09
C ASN A 384 -21.67 9.81 4.45
N GLY A 385 -20.48 9.44 4.90
CA GLY A 385 -20.16 8.06 5.25
C GLY A 385 -19.75 7.14 4.09
N ARG A 386 -19.79 7.62 2.84
CA ARG A 386 -19.62 6.78 1.64
C ARG A 386 -18.18 6.65 1.15
N VAL A 387 -17.29 7.54 1.58
CA VAL A 387 -15.86 7.45 1.32
C VAL A 387 -15.20 7.04 2.62
N ASN A 388 -14.66 5.83 2.62
CA ASN A 388 -14.20 5.18 3.82
C ASN A 388 -12.98 4.27 3.59
N ASN A 389 -12.37 3.88 4.70
CA ASN A 389 -11.31 2.87 4.82
C ASN A 389 -10.15 3.08 3.85
N ILE A 390 -9.28 4.05 4.18
CA ILE A 390 -7.95 4.11 3.59
C ILE A 390 -6.92 3.50 4.54
N THR A 391 -6.07 2.61 4.00
CA THR A 391 -4.94 2.01 4.69
C THR A 391 -3.65 2.40 3.98
N VAL A 392 -2.71 2.99 4.72
CA VAL A 392 -1.36 3.30 4.27
C VAL A 392 -0.42 2.62 5.22
N LYS A 393 0.33 1.61 4.77
CA LYS A 393 1.20 0.85 5.65
C LYS A 393 2.56 0.56 5.03
N ASN A 394 3.60 0.52 5.86
CA ASN A 394 4.97 0.26 5.41
C ASN A 394 5.43 1.21 4.29
N CYS A 395 4.85 2.41 4.20
CA CYS A 395 5.11 3.35 3.11
C CYS A 395 6.16 4.39 3.52
N THR A 396 6.87 4.92 2.53
CA THR A 396 7.84 6.02 2.73
C THR A 396 7.36 7.29 2.06
N PHE A 397 7.41 8.42 2.76
CA PHE A 397 7.08 9.74 2.27
C PHE A 397 8.30 10.64 2.35
N THR A 398 8.71 11.23 1.22
CA THR A 398 9.88 12.09 1.16
C THR A 398 9.59 13.34 0.35
N ASN A 399 9.96 14.51 0.89
CA ASN A 399 9.83 15.81 0.21
C ASN A 399 8.38 16.13 -0.24
N CYS A 400 7.41 15.89 0.64
CA CYS A 400 5.99 16.20 0.38
C CYS A 400 5.60 17.58 0.95
N TYR A 401 4.60 18.28 0.40
CA TYR A 401 4.00 19.37 1.19
C TYR A 401 3.18 18.82 2.36
N GLN A 402 2.30 17.86 2.09
CA GLN A 402 1.65 17.03 3.13
C GLN A 402 1.83 15.55 2.81
N GLY A 403 1.93 14.69 3.82
CA GLY A 403 2.04 13.24 3.60
C GLY A 403 0.70 12.63 3.19
N VAL A 404 -0.11 12.26 4.18
CA VAL A 404 -1.47 11.74 4.00
C VAL A 404 -2.49 12.82 4.38
N TYR A 405 -3.28 13.27 3.43
CA TYR A 405 -4.39 14.18 3.62
C TYR A 405 -5.71 13.47 3.36
N VAL A 406 -6.58 13.43 4.36
CA VAL A 406 -7.96 12.95 4.22
C VAL A 406 -8.94 14.06 4.55
N GLN A 407 -10.09 14.10 3.87
CA GLN A 407 -11.16 15.03 4.21
C GLN A 407 -12.53 14.37 4.16
N ASN A 408 -13.26 14.45 5.27
CA ASN A 408 -14.59 13.86 5.45
C ASN A 408 -14.64 12.35 5.13
N VAL A 409 -13.62 11.62 5.61
CA VAL A 409 -13.46 10.18 5.40
C VAL A 409 -13.65 9.44 6.73
N ASN A 410 -14.35 8.32 6.68
CA ASN A 410 -14.52 7.39 7.80
C ASN A 410 -13.47 6.27 7.69
N GLY A 411 -12.76 5.90 8.74
CA GLY A 411 -11.78 4.81 8.66
C GLY A 411 -10.46 5.23 8.03
N VAL A 412 -9.43 5.40 8.85
CA VAL A 412 -8.08 5.80 8.41
C VAL A 412 -7.03 5.00 9.17
N THR A 413 -6.18 4.28 8.45
CA THR A 413 -5.08 3.51 9.02
C THR A 413 -3.76 3.97 8.39
N VAL A 414 -2.80 4.39 9.22
CA VAL A 414 -1.44 4.77 8.82
C VAL A 414 -0.45 4.08 9.75
N THR A 415 0.24 3.04 9.29
CA THR A 415 1.05 2.19 10.18
C THR A 415 2.42 1.83 9.63
N GLY A 416 3.45 1.81 10.46
CA GLY A 416 4.80 1.40 10.03
C GLY A 416 5.37 2.28 8.90
N CYS A 417 4.86 3.51 8.74
CA CYS A 417 5.30 4.41 7.68
C CYS A 417 6.44 5.31 8.16
N SER A 418 7.27 5.74 7.21
CA SER A 418 8.32 6.75 7.44
C SER A 418 7.98 8.04 6.70
N PHE A 419 8.00 9.16 7.42
CA PHE A 419 7.82 10.49 6.85
C PHE A 419 9.09 11.29 7.08
N ASP A 420 9.75 11.70 6.00
CA ASP A 420 10.91 12.60 6.06
C ASP A 420 10.65 13.85 5.21
N THR A 421 10.72 15.00 5.87
CA THR A 421 10.69 16.32 5.25
C THR A 421 9.35 16.61 4.59
N THR A 422 8.44 17.18 5.39
CA THR A 422 7.19 17.75 4.89
C THR A 422 7.15 19.26 5.03
N GLY A 423 6.56 19.96 4.06
CA GLY A 423 6.34 21.42 4.13
C GLY A 423 5.25 21.85 5.10
N HIS A 424 4.40 20.91 5.48
CA HIS A 424 3.25 21.08 6.36
C HIS A 424 3.02 19.78 7.14
N ASN A 425 1.78 19.31 7.26
CA ASN A 425 1.45 18.17 8.12
C ASN A 425 1.88 16.83 7.52
N ALA A 426 2.32 15.88 8.36
CA ALA A 426 2.54 14.51 7.92
C ALA A 426 1.21 13.80 7.65
N ILE A 427 0.29 13.85 8.62
CA ILE A 427 -1.04 13.23 8.52
C ILE A 427 -2.10 14.29 8.87
N ALA A 428 -3.01 14.58 7.94
CA ALA A 428 -4.08 15.56 8.09
C ALA A 428 -5.44 14.89 7.94
N LEU A 429 -6.20 14.81 9.03
CA LEU A 429 -7.58 14.32 9.07
C LEU A 429 -8.53 15.51 9.14
N GLN A 430 -8.87 16.04 7.97
CA GLN A 430 -9.63 17.28 7.82
C GLN A 430 -11.14 17.05 7.76
N SER A 431 -11.86 18.12 8.06
CA SER A 431 -13.31 18.23 7.97
C SER A 431 -13.67 19.52 7.23
N GLY A 432 -14.84 19.54 6.61
CA GLY A 432 -15.47 20.77 6.13
C GLY A 432 -15.97 21.65 7.29
N SER A 433 -17.15 22.26 7.10
CA SER A 433 -17.82 23.03 8.15
C SER A 433 -18.19 22.18 9.36
N ASP A 434 -18.62 20.94 9.11
CA ASP A 434 -19.15 20.03 10.11
C ASP A 434 -18.10 19.04 10.60
N ALA A 435 -18.29 18.53 11.82
CA ALA A 435 -17.45 17.47 12.35
C ALA A 435 -17.61 16.16 11.55
N VAL A 436 -16.57 15.34 11.55
CA VAL A 436 -16.56 14.04 10.85
C VAL A 436 -16.50 12.93 11.89
N ASP A 437 -17.45 12.00 11.82
CA ASP A 437 -17.36 10.75 12.58
C ASP A 437 -16.30 9.86 11.95
N LEU A 438 -15.06 9.96 12.42
CA LEU A 438 -13.92 9.28 11.80
C LEU A 438 -13.99 7.75 11.90
N LYS A 439 -14.92 7.20 12.71
CA LYS A 439 -15.06 5.77 12.99
C LYS A 439 -13.79 5.19 13.59
N THR A 440 -12.96 4.50 12.82
CA THR A 440 -11.72 3.90 13.31
C THR A 440 -10.54 4.67 12.74
N VAL A 441 -9.69 5.21 13.61
CA VAL A 441 -8.40 5.81 13.23
C VAL A 441 -7.29 5.04 13.91
N VAL A 442 -6.32 4.56 13.15
CA VAL A 442 -5.14 3.85 13.65
C VAL A 442 -3.89 4.49 13.07
N ILE A 443 -3.08 5.11 13.93
CA ILE A 443 -1.81 5.73 13.54
C ILE A 443 -0.73 5.14 14.44
N THR A 444 -0.04 4.08 14.00
CA THR A 444 0.86 3.32 14.88
C THR A 444 2.21 2.98 14.28
N GLY A 445 3.27 2.98 15.09
CA GLY A 445 4.60 2.52 14.68
C GLY A 445 5.24 3.35 13.57
N ASN A 446 4.81 4.62 13.40
CA ASN A 446 5.35 5.48 12.34
C ASN A 446 6.54 6.30 12.84
N SER A 447 7.45 6.62 11.93
CA SER A 447 8.56 7.55 12.15
C SER A 447 8.33 8.87 11.41
N PHE A 448 8.61 9.98 12.10
CA PHE A 448 8.44 11.34 11.59
C PHE A 448 9.72 12.15 11.76
N ASN A 449 10.25 12.67 10.67
CA ASN A 449 11.46 13.49 10.65
C ASN A 449 11.19 14.77 9.86
N ASN A 450 11.62 15.91 10.38
CA ASN A 450 11.55 17.21 9.69
C ASN A 450 10.12 17.59 9.22
N ILE A 451 9.12 17.42 10.09
CA ILE A 451 7.74 17.83 9.78
C ILE A 451 7.58 19.31 10.15
N ASN A 452 7.42 20.16 9.13
CA ASN A 452 7.44 21.62 9.29
C ASN A 452 6.17 22.22 9.94
N ASP A 453 5.13 21.41 10.16
CA ASP A 453 3.92 21.82 10.87
C ASP A 453 3.47 20.70 11.84
N ARG A 454 2.17 20.45 12.04
CA ARG A 454 1.71 19.37 12.92
C ARG A 454 2.02 18.00 12.30
N ILE A 455 2.48 17.06 13.12
CA ILE A 455 2.59 15.65 12.71
C ILE A 455 1.20 15.10 12.39
N ILE A 456 0.26 15.25 13.32
CA ILE A 456 -1.13 14.81 13.15
C ILE A 456 -2.06 16.01 13.34
N ARG A 457 -2.77 16.38 12.29
CA ARG A 457 -3.77 17.46 12.32
C ARG A 457 -5.16 16.91 12.10
N PHE A 458 -5.94 16.80 13.16
CA PHE A 458 -7.39 16.59 13.07
C PHE A 458 -8.08 17.95 12.92
N ASN A 459 -9.10 18.10 12.08
CA ASN A 459 -9.95 19.29 12.14
C ASN A 459 -11.05 19.12 13.20
N ASN A 460 -12.32 19.01 12.82
CA ASN A 460 -13.42 18.81 13.78
C ASN A 460 -13.77 17.31 13.88
N ILE A 461 -13.56 16.72 15.05
CA ILE A 461 -13.79 15.29 15.32
C ILE A 461 -15.22 15.09 15.84
N GLY A 462 -15.98 14.22 15.16
CA GLY A 462 -17.33 13.80 15.51
C GLY A 462 -17.35 12.75 16.63
N SER A 463 -18.50 12.58 17.28
CA SER A 463 -18.64 11.77 18.50
C SER A 463 -18.44 10.28 18.27
N ASP A 464 -18.66 9.79 17.04
CA ASP A 464 -18.45 8.38 16.70
C ASP A 464 -17.06 8.18 16.08
N SER A 465 -16.03 8.52 16.86
CA SER A 465 -14.62 8.38 16.51
C SER A 465 -13.89 7.58 17.59
N ASN A 466 -13.10 6.60 17.16
CA ASN A 466 -12.27 5.72 17.96
C ASN A 466 -10.84 5.86 17.44
N ILE A 467 -9.96 6.47 18.23
CA ILE A 467 -8.64 6.93 17.80
C ILE A 467 -7.56 6.17 18.55
N THR A 468 -6.72 5.45 17.82
CA THR A 468 -5.53 4.78 18.34
C THR A 468 -4.29 5.45 17.77
N ILE A 469 -3.42 5.97 18.64
CA ILE A 469 -2.15 6.59 18.27
C ILE A 469 -1.06 6.00 19.18
N GLN A 470 -0.24 5.09 18.68
CA GLN A 470 0.68 4.33 19.53
C GLN A 470 2.05 4.06 18.89
N GLY A 471 3.10 4.06 19.69
CA GLY A 471 4.44 3.64 19.23
C GLY A 471 5.04 4.53 18.15
N ASN A 472 4.56 5.77 17.99
CA ASN A 472 5.09 6.68 16.99
C ASN A 472 6.28 7.46 17.52
N VAL A 473 7.26 7.76 16.65
CA VAL A 473 8.47 8.48 17.04
C VAL A 473 8.73 9.65 16.10
N ALA A 474 9.07 10.80 16.69
CA ALA A 474 9.29 12.03 15.94
C ALA A 474 10.59 12.72 16.33
N THR A 475 11.24 13.30 15.33
CA THR A 475 12.40 14.18 15.48
C THR A 475 12.21 15.43 14.61
N ASN A 476 12.74 16.58 15.07
CA ASN A 476 12.70 17.86 14.35
C ASN A 476 11.32 18.23 13.76
N SER A 477 10.25 17.98 14.52
CA SER A 477 8.88 18.07 14.02
C SER A 477 8.00 18.98 14.87
N GLY A 478 6.96 19.56 14.28
CA GLY A 478 6.04 20.49 14.95
C GLY A 478 6.14 21.90 14.37
N ASP A 479 5.11 22.69 14.61
CA ASP A 479 5.05 24.08 14.14
C ASP A 479 5.97 25.02 14.96
N ASP A 480 5.90 26.33 14.66
CA ASP A 480 6.70 27.36 15.33
C ASP A 480 6.48 27.42 16.86
N ASP A 481 5.30 26.99 17.33
CA ASP A 481 4.96 26.90 18.76
C ASP A 481 5.30 25.52 19.37
N GLY A 482 5.82 24.59 18.57
CA GLY A 482 6.15 23.22 18.96
C GLY A 482 4.94 22.29 19.00
N GLU A 483 3.79 22.68 18.44
CA GLU A 483 2.59 21.84 18.37
C GLU A 483 2.78 20.71 17.35
N VAL A 484 2.67 19.47 17.83
CA VAL A 484 2.82 18.24 17.02
C VAL A 484 1.48 17.59 16.72
N ILE A 485 0.49 17.73 17.61
CA ILE A 485 -0.86 17.20 17.41
C ILE A 485 -1.87 18.26 17.80
N LYS A 486 -2.86 18.48 16.92
CA LYS A 486 -3.95 19.43 17.16
C LYS A 486 -5.26 18.97 16.53
N ALA A 487 -6.34 19.12 17.30
CA ALA A 487 -7.72 19.12 16.82
C ALA A 487 -8.31 20.53 16.83
N GLY A 488 -9.16 20.85 15.85
CA GLY A 488 -9.97 22.07 15.85
C GLY A 488 -11.06 22.02 16.90
N SER A 489 -11.77 20.90 16.97
CA SER A 489 -12.73 20.58 18.04
C SER A 489 -12.84 19.08 18.23
N ILE A 490 -13.16 18.65 19.46
CA ILE A 490 -13.38 17.25 19.79
C ILE A 490 -14.77 17.10 20.39
N ALA A 491 -15.63 16.30 19.77
CA ALA A 491 -16.95 15.98 20.31
C ALA A 491 -16.84 15.09 21.55
N SER A 492 -17.81 15.22 22.47
CA SER A 492 -17.92 14.29 23.60
C SER A 492 -18.26 12.88 23.14
N GLY A 493 -17.70 11.87 23.80
CA GLY A 493 -18.04 10.46 23.56
C GLY A 493 -17.08 9.73 22.62
N ILE A 494 -16.04 10.39 22.12
CA ILE A 494 -14.96 9.70 21.41
C ILE A 494 -14.24 8.72 22.33
N THR A 495 -13.63 7.71 21.75
CA THR A 495 -12.67 6.86 22.45
C THR A 495 -11.27 7.12 21.93
N THR A 496 -10.30 7.15 22.86
CA THR A 496 -8.89 7.32 22.52
C THR A 496 -8.06 6.23 23.21
N SER A 497 -7.08 5.70 22.50
CA SER A 497 -6.06 4.79 23.01
C SER A 497 -4.71 5.31 22.54
N ILE A 498 -4.06 6.10 23.39
CA ILE A 498 -2.87 6.86 23.02
C ILE A 498 -1.79 6.58 24.04
N SER A 499 -0.69 5.98 23.59
CA SER A 499 0.39 5.54 24.47
C SER A 499 1.68 5.24 23.71
N GLY A 500 2.82 5.38 24.38
CA GLY A 500 4.11 4.97 23.83
C GLY A 500 4.58 5.81 22.64
N ASN A 501 4.12 7.05 22.52
CA ASN A 501 4.58 7.95 21.48
C ASN A 501 5.71 8.83 22.01
N ASN A 502 6.76 8.98 21.22
CA ASN A 502 7.85 9.91 21.49
C ASN A 502 7.81 11.07 20.49
N TRP A 503 7.18 12.18 20.87
CA TRP A 503 7.07 13.35 20.01
C TRP A 503 8.30 14.27 20.00
N GLY A 504 9.29 14.01 20.87
CA GLY A 504 10.44 14.87 21.09
C GLY A 504 10.28 15.86 22.25
N GLU A 505 11.40 16.29 22.82
CA GLU A 505 11.43 17.19 23.99
C GLU A 505 10.77 18.54 23.68
N GLY A 506 9.93 19.03 24.60
CA GLY A 506 9.29 20.34 24.52
C GLY A 506 8.14 20.43 23.51
N LYS A 507 7.72 19.31 22.91
CA LYS A 507 6.62 19.29 21.94
C LYS A 507 5.25 19.24 22.61
N ILE A 508 4.26 19.83 21.93
CA ILE A 508 2.93 20.10 22.46
C ILE A 508 1.89 19.26 21.70
N VAL A 509 1.20 18.41 22.45
CA VAL A 509 -0.10 17.87 22.04
C VAL A 509 -1.17 18.78 22.64
N VAL A 510 -1.91 19.48 21.77
CA VAL A 510 -2.75 20.62 22.16
C VAL A 510 -3.98 20.19 22.96
N ASN A 511 -4.63 19.11 22.52
CA ASN A 511 -5.88 18.63 23.11
C ASN A 511 -5.59 17.54 24.14
N ASP A 512 -6.16 17.68 25.35
CA ASP A 512 -5.91 16.75 26.46
C ASP A 512 -6.36 15.32 26.12
N GLU A 513 -7.43 15.17 25.35
CA GLU A 513 -7.97 13.89 24.89
C GLU A 513 -7.01 13.12 23.97
N LEU A 514 -6.07 13.84 23.33
CA LEU A 514 -5.13 13.31 22.36
C LEU A 514 -3.72 13.07 22.94
N LYS A 515 -3.52 13.31 24.24
CA LYS A 515 -2.23 13.07 24.91
C LYS A 515 -2.06 11.59 25.22
N ASP A 516 -0.79 11.16 25.27
CA ASP A 516 -0.41 9.88 25.85
C ASP A 516 -0.97 9.76 27.28
N GLN A 517 -1.61 8.61 27.56
CA GLN A 517 -2.31 8.32 28.82
C GLN A 517 -1.52 7.40 29.74
#